data_AF-A0A7C4GWL2-F1
#
_entry.id   AF-A0A7C4GWL2-F1
#
_cell.length_a   1.000
_cell.length_b   1.000
_cell.length_c   1.000
_cell.angle_alpha   90.00
_cell.angle_beta   90.00
_cell.angle_gamma   90.00
#
_symmetry.space_group_name_H-M   'P 1'
#
loop_
_entity.id
_entity.type
_entity.pdbx_description
1 polymer ?
#
loop_
_entity_poly.entity_id
_entity_poly.type
_entity_poly.pdbx_seq_one_letter_code
_entity_poly.pdbx_strand_id
1 'polypeptide(L)'
;MAEVTPPPEYLKWGSLIERMIITTFYRVMSFTSLHAPIGEIYKACEYMSRNTPYGGKVYYLIPERVFNWDNVIVNRNPDYPVTMNMRVFGSPIRNKNTVFARIGWWKFYITDAVLMLIGTPFRRG
;
A
#
# COMPACT_ATOMS: atom_id res chain seq x y z
N MET A 1 -5.32 36.28 -8.43
CA MET A 1 -5.13 34.95 -9.02
C MET A 1 -4.79 34.03 -7.87
N ALA A 2 -5.61 33.00 -7.59
CA ALA A 2 -5.30 32.07 -6.51
C ALA A 2 -3.98 31.37 -6.83
N GLU A 3 -3.03 31.38 -5.89
CA GLU A 3 -1.82 30.59 -6.00
C GLU A 3 -2.21 29.13 -6.22
N VAL A 4 -1.86 28.59 -7.39
CA VAL A 4 -1.97 27.17 -7.65
C VAL A 4 -0.85 26.52 -6.84
N THR A 5 -1.11 26.22 -5.57
CA THR A 5 -0.20 25.42 -4.75
C THR A 5 0.05 24.11 -5.48
N PRO A 6 1.31 23.79 -5.83
CA PRO A 6 1.61 22.55 -6.51
C PRO A 6 1.11 21.39 -5.66
N PRO A 7 0.56 20.32 -6.27
CA PRO A 7 0.19 19.13 -5.54
C PRO A 7 1.40 18.67 -4.72
N PRO A 8 1.22 18.30 -3.44
CA PRO A 8 2.31 17.83 -2.59
C PRO A 8 3.21 16.83 -3.34
N GLU A 9 4.52 16.91 -3.16
CA GLU A 9 5.49 16.18 -4.00
C GLU A 9 5.19 14.68 -4.12
N TYR A 10 4.64 14.07 -3.07
CA TYR A 10 4.26 12.66 -3.06
C TYR A 10 3.11 12.30 -4.02
N LEU A 11 2.31 13.27 -4.49
CA LEU A 11 1.24 13.02 -5.46
C LEU A 11 1.75 12.69 -6.87
N LYS A 12 3.03 12.97 -7.17
CA LYS A 12 3.67 12.49 -8.41
C LYS A 12 3.58 10.97 -8.57
N TRP A 13 3.41 10.24 -7.46
CA TRP A 13 3.29 8.78 -7.44
C TRP A 13 1.86 8.27 -7.68
N GLY A 14 0.83 9.11 -7.65
CA GLY A 14 -0.57 8.66 -7.63
C GLY A 14 -0.94 7.76 -8.81
N SER A 15 -0.60 8.15 -10.03
CA SER A 15 -0.86 7.35 -11.24
C SER A 15 -0.09 6.03 -11.27
N LEU A 16 1.12 6.00 -10.68
CA LEU A 16 1.92 4.78 -10.54
C LEU A 16 1.32 3.85 -9.49
N ILE A 17 0.87 4.38 -8.36
CA ILE A 17 0.19 3.60 -7.31
C ILE A 17 -1.11 3.00 -7.83
N GLU A 18 -1.92 3.74 -8.57
CA GLU A 18 -3.11 3.22 -9.26
C GLU A 18 -2.78 2.00 -10.15
N ARG A 19 -1.72 2.12 -10.96
CA ARG A 19 -1.22 0.98 -11.77
C ARG A 19 -0.74 -0.18 -10.88
N MET A 20 -0.10 0.10 -9.75
CA MET A 20 0.33 -0.94 -8.80
C MET A 20 -0.85 -1.67 -8.16
N ILE A 21 -1.93 -0.97 -7.79
CA ILE A 21 -3.17 -1.58 -7.26
C ILE A 21 -3.73 -2.58 -8.28
N ILE A 22 -3.94 -2.12 -9.52
CA ILE A 22 -4.49 -2.96 -10.60
C ILE A 22 -3.57 -4.15 -10.90
N THR A 23 -2.26 -3.90 -11.06
CA THR A 23 -1.29 -4.96 -11.37
C THR A 23 -1.19 -5.99 -10.23
N THR A 24 -1.25 -5.53 -8.98
CA THR A 24 -1.22 -6.40 -7.80
C THR A 24 -2.46 -7.27 -7.70
N PHE A 25 -3.63 -6.75 -8.10
CA PHE A 25 -4.88 -7.51 -8.16
C PHE A 25 -4.84 -8.64 -9.19
N TYR A 26 -4.36 -8.38 -10.41
CA TYR A 26 -4.35 -9.37 -11.49
C TYR A 26 -3.20 -10.39 -11.41
N ARG A 27 -2.12 -10.10 -10.68
CA ARG A 27 -0.99 -11.02 -10.56
C ARG A 27 -1.27 -12.20 -9.63
N VAL A 28 -0.97 -13.42 -10.08
CA VAL A 28 -1.01 -14.66 -9.28
C VAL A 28 -0.11 -14.57 -8.05
N MET A 29 1.15 -14.16 -8.24
CA MET A 29 2.08 -13.93 -7.13
C MET A 29 1.87 -12.58 -6.44
N SER A 30 1.05 -11.68 -7.00
CA SER A 30 0.57 -10.44 -6.38
C SER A 30 1.64 -9.54 -5.74
N PHE A 31 2.91 -9.63 -6.15
CA PHE A 31 3.97 -8.70 -5.76
C PHE A 31 4.28 -7.77 -6.94
N THR A 32 4.28 -6.47 -6.67
CA THR A 32 4.71 -5.44 -7.63
C THR A 32 5.62 -4.46 -6.90
N SER A 33 6.67 -4.01 -7.57
CA SER A 33 7.63 -3.07 -6.98
C SER A 33 7.61 -1.75 -7.75
N LEU A 34 7.75 -0.67 -6.99
CA LEU A 34 7.90 0.69 -7.47
C LEU A 34 9.22 1.25 -6.93
N HIS A 35 10.01 1.88 -7.79
CA HIS A 35 11.25 2.53 -7.39
C HIS A 35 10.95 3.89 -6.73
N ALA A 36 10.47 3.86 -5.49
CA ALA A 36 10.10 5.03 -4.72
C ALA A 36 10.36 4.86 -3.22
N PRO A 37 10.63 5.98 -2.50
CA PRO A 37 10.68 6.03 -1.03
C PRO A 37 9.39 5.58 -0.36
N ILE A 38 9.48 4.66 0.61
CA ILE A 38 8.27 4.14 1.30
C ILE A 38 7.51 5.24 2.05
N GLY A 39 8.20 6.23 2.61
CA GLY A 39 7.56 7.36 3.29
C GLY A 39 6.71 8.22 2.35
N GLU A 40 7.18 8.47 1.12
CA GLU A 40 6.39 9.18 0.11
C GLU A 40 5.21 8.33 -0.36
N ILE A 41 5.44 7.03 -0.56
CA ILE A 41 4.38 6.11 -0.97
C ILE A 41 3.29 5.99 0.10
N TYR A 42 3.64 5.96 1.39
CA TYR A 42 2.66 5.97 2.47
C TYR A 42 1.77 7.21 2.41
N LYS A 43 2.35 8.41 2.30
CA LYS A 43 1.60 9.68 2.21
C LYS A 43 0.70 9.70 0.98
N ALA A 44 1.20 9.21 -0.15
CA ALA A 44 0.43 9.11 -1.38
C ALA A 44 -0.73 8.11 -1.25
N CYS A 45 -0.52 6.93 -0.68
CA CYS A 45 -1.57 5.96 -0.40
C CYS A 45 -2.61 6.51 0.59
N GLU A 46 -2.18 7.17 1.67
CA GLU A 46 -3.09 7.79 2.64
C GLU A 46 -3.95 8.86 1.96
N TYR A 47 -3.34 9.73 1.15
CA TYR A 47 -4.07 10.71 0.35
C TYR A 47 -5.08 10.03 -0.59
N MET A 48 -4.65 9.02 -1.35
CA MET A 48 -5.51 8.30 -2.28
C MET A 48 -6.68 7.61 -1.57
N SER A 49 -6.44 7.02 -0.40
CA SER A 49 -7.49 6.34 0.39
C SER A 49 -8.62 7.29 0.81
N ARG A 50 -8.31 8.58 1.02
CA ARG A 50 -9.28 9.59 1.46
C ARG A 50 -9.90 10.38 0.32
N ASN A 51 -9.17 10.56 -0.78
CA ASN A 51 -9.51 11.52 -1.84
C ASN A 51 -9.81 10.88 -3.20
N THR A 52 -9.73 9.55 -3.30
CA THR A 52 -10.01 8.82 -4.56
C THR A 52 -10.93 7.63 -4.31
N PRO A 53 -11.52 7.04 -5.36
CA PRO A 53 -12.42 5.90 -5.20
C PRO A 53 -11.75 4.61 -4.70
N TYR A 54 -10.43 4.58 -4.52
CA TYR A 54 -9.73 3.40 -3.97
C TYR A 54 -10.05 3.15 -2.49
N GLY A 55 -10.42 4.20 -1.74
CA GLY A 55 -10.89 4.06 -0.36
C GLY A 55 -9.92 3.34 0.59
N GLY A 56 -10.46 2.73 1.63
CA GLY A 56 -9.72 1.85 2.54
C GLY A 56 -8.98 2.57 3.67
N LYS A 57 -8.31 1.78 4.53
CA LYS A 57 -7.55 2.29 5.68
C LYS A 57 -6.06 2.03 5.49
N VAL A 58 -5.26 3.08 5.54
CA VAL A 58 -3.79 3.02 5.47
C VAL A 58 -3.19 3.21 6.86
N TYR A 59 -2.31 2.32 7.31
CA TYR A 59 -1.65 2.42 8.61
C TYR A 59 -0.34 1.63 8.66
N TYR A 60 0.65 2.13 9.40
CA TYR A 60 1.91 1.42 9.61
C TYR A 60 1.73 0.20 10.53
N LEU A 61 2.41 -0.90 10.19
CA LEU A 61 2.68 -2.03 11.07
C LEU A 61 4.07 -1.88 11.71
N ILE A 62 5.04 -1.48 10.89
CA ILE A 62 6.39 -1.12 11.32
C ILE A 62 6.66 0.26 10.70
N PRO A 63 6.85 1.31 11.52
CA PRO A 63 7.12 2.66 11.03
C PRO A 63 8.22 2.66 9.96
N GLU A 64 7.95 3.36 8.86
CA GLU A 64 8.87 3.53 7.72
C GLU A 64 9.37 2.23 7.05
N ARG A 65 8.77 1.07 7.35
CA ARG A 65 9.18 -0.21 6.75
C ARG A 65 8.03 -1.00 6.18
N VAL A 66 6.92 -1.08 6.90
CA VAL A 66 5.77 -1.90 6.52
C VAL A 66 4.49 -1.17 6.91
N PHE A 67 3.60 -0.97 5.95
CA PHE A 67 2.25 -0.49 6.20
C PHE A 67 1.23 -1.36 5.49
N ASN A 68 0.02 -1.39 6.03
CA ASN A 68 -1.12 -2.03 5.40
C ASN A 68 -2.01 -0.97 4.76
N TRP A 69 -2.66 -1.37 3.67
CA TRP A 69 -3.80 -0.68 3.08
C TRP A 69 -4.93 -1.69 2.98
N ASP A 70 -5.88 -1.59 3.91
CA ASP A 70 -7.00 -2.52 4.03
C ASP A 70 -8.21 -2.01 3.26
N ASN A 71 -8.98 -2.94 2.68
CA ASN A 71 -10.20 -2.69 1.90
C ASN A 71 -10.00 -1.74 0.73
N VAL A 72 -8.91 -1.91 -0.03
CA VAL A 72 -8.66 -1.18 -1.28
C VAL A 72 -9.69 -1.60 -2.31
N ILE A 73 -10.49 -0.66 -2.79
CA ILE A 73 -11.53 -0.89 -3.81
C ILE A 73 -10.85 -0.96 -5.18
N VAL A 74 -10.86 -2.15 -5.79
CA VAL A 74 -10.22 -2.40 -7.09
C VAL A 74 -11.26 -2.36 -8.21
N ASN A 75 -12.42 -2.98 -8.02
CA ASN A 75 -13.54 -2.91 -8.94
C ASN A 75 -14.61 -1.96 -8.37
N ARG A 76 -14.97 -0.95 -9.17
CA ARG A 76 -15.93 0.10 -8.83
C ARG A 76 -17.35 -0.21 -9.31
N ASN A 77 -17.57 -1.37 -9.94
CA ASN A 77 -18.92 -1.79 -10.32
C ASN A 77 -19.77 -1.99 -9.04
N PRO A 78 -20.86 -1.22 -8.85
CA PRO A 78 -21.70 -1.33 -7.65
C PRO A 78 -22.37 -2.70 -7.51
N ASP A 79 -22.56 -3.43 -8.61
CA ASP A 79 -23.14 -4.77 -8.59
C ASP A 79 -22.14 -5.83 -8.11
N TYR A 80 -20.84 -5.56 -8.22
CA TYR A 80 -19.76 -6.48 -7.86
C TYR A 80 -18.54 -5.72 -7.32
N PRO A 81 -18.65 -5.10 -6.13
CA PRO A 81 -17.54 -4.39 -5.52
C PRO A 81 -16.45 -5.40 -5.15
N VAL A 82 -15.25 -5.21 -5.69
CA VAL A 82 -14.11 -6.05 -5.35
C VAL A 82 -13.11 -5.24 -4.55
N THR A 83 -12.88 -5.66 -3.33
CA THR A 83 -11.86 -5.11 -2.45
C THR A 83 -10.69 -6.06 -2.30
N MET A 84 -9.51 -5.52 -1.99
CA MET A 84 -8.37 -6.31 -1.57
C MET A 84 -7.63 -5.65 -0.42
N ASN A 85 -6.95 -6.46 0.40
CA ASN A 85 -6.00 -5.96 1.37
C ASN A 85 -4.61 -5.98 0.76
N MET A 86 -3.81 -4.95 1.01
CA MET A 86 -2.46 -4.82 0.51
C MET A 86 -1.49 -4.60 1.67
N ARG A 87 -0.37 -5.32 1.65
CA ARG A 87 0.78 -5.03 2.50
C ARG A 87 1.82 -4.35 1.62
N VAL A 88 2.33 -3.23 2.09
CA VAL A 88 3.33 -2.45 1.38
C VAL A 88 4.58 -2.38 2.23
N PHE A 89 5.72 -2.77 1.67
CA PHE A 89 6.97 -2.82 2.41
C PHE A 89 8.15 -2.28 1.60
N GLY A 90 9.13 -1.75 2.31
CA GLY A 90 10.29 -1.09 1.75
C GLY A 90 11.37 -0.95 2.81
N SER A 91 12.54 -0.44 2.41
CA SER A 91 13.65 -0.22 3.33
C SER A 91 13.93 1.28 3.47
N PRO A 92 13.89 1.85 4.69
CA PRO A 92 14.24 3.24 4.91
C PRO A 92 15.74 3.49 4.70
N ILE A 93 16.58 2.45 4.82
CA ILE A 93 18.03 2.55 4.64
C ILE A 93 18.39 2.83 3.18
N ARG A 94 17.76 2.11 2.25
CA ARG A 94 17.98 2.32 0.80
C ARG A 94 17.04 3.35 0.22
N ASN A 95 15.87 3.53 0.83
CA ASN A 95 14.78 4.46 0.49
C ASN A 95 14.47 4.60 -1.01
N LYS A 96 14.56 3.49 -1.73
CA LYS A 96 14.53 3.47 -3.21
C LYS A 96 13.50 2.53 -3.79
N ASN A 97 13.07 1.52 -3.04
CA ASN A 97 12.14 0.51 -3.53
C ASN A 97 11.03 0.28 -2.51
N THR A 98 9.80 0.30 -3.00
CA THR A 98 8.60 -0.02 -2.25
C THR A 98 7.84 -1.12 -3.00
N VAL A 99 7.47 -2.18 -2.29
CA VAL A 99 6.81 -3.36 -2.84
C VAL A 99 5.37 -3.39 -2.33
N PHE A 100 4.44 -3.54 -3.24
CA PHE A 100 3.02 -3.78 -2.99
C PHE A 100 2.73 -5.27 -3.10
N ALA A 101 2.11 -5.82 -2.07
CA ALA A 101 1.74 -7.23 -1.99
C ALA A 101 0.25 -7.39 -1.68
N ARG A 102 -0.51 -8.08 -2.55
CA ARG A 102 -1.88 -8.47 -2.20
C ARG A 102 -1.84 -9.49 -1.09
N ILE A 103 -2.59 -9.23 -0.04
CA ILE A 103 -2.82 -10.13 1.07
C ILE A 103 -3.93 -11.11 0.67
N GLY A 104 -3.56 -12.36 0.40
CA GLY A 104 -4.49 -13.48 0.18
C GLY A 104 -4.23 -14.62 1.17
N TRP A 105 -5.21 -15.51 1.34
CA TRP A 105 -5.31 -16.46 2.46
C TRP A 105 -4.05 -17.31 2.73
N TRP A 106 -3.28 -17.66 1.71
CA TRP A 106 -2.08 -18.50 1.87
C TRP A 106 -0.77 -17.74 2.15
N LYS A 107 -0.69 -16.43 1.86
CA LYS A 107 0.54 -15.62 2.03
C LYS A 107 0.69 -14.98 3.42
N PHE A 108 -0.41 -14.92 4.17
CA PHE A 108 -0.41 -14.42 5.54
C PHE A 108 0.51 -15.26 6.43
N TYR A 109 0.48 -16.60 6.29
CA TYR A 109 1.32 -17.51 7.08
C TYR A 109 2.82 -17.22 6.94
N ILE A 110 3.30 -17.01 5.71
CA ILE A 110 4.73 -16.76 5.48
C ILE A 110 5.11 -15.36 5.99
N THR A 111 4.28 -14.35 5.73
CA THR A 111 4.61 -12.98 6.14
C THR A 111 4.52 -12.80 7.64
N ASP A 112 3.53 -13.42 8.30
CA ASP A 112 3.40 -13.41 9.75
C ASP A 112 4.49 -14.24 10.41
N ALA A 113 4.86 -15.42 9.86
CA ALA A 113 6.02 -16.17 10.34
C ALA A 113 7.30 -15.31 10.25
N VAL A 114 7.48 -14.56 9.16
CA VAL A 114 8.61 -13.63 9.01
C VAL A 114 8.52 -12.46 10.00
N LEU A 115 7.35 -11.87 10.23
CA LEU A 115 7.17 -10.79 11.22
C LEU A 115 7.40 -11.27 12.67
N MET A 116 6.99 -12.50 12.98
CA MET A 116 7.26 -13.16 14.26
C MET A 116 8.76 -13.43 14.44
N LEU A 117 9.45 -13.88 13.39
CA LEU A 117 10.91 -14.12 13.41
C LEU A 117 11.72 -12.82 13.54
N ILE A 118 11.23 -11.72 12.98
CA ILE A 118 11.90 -10.40 13.03
C ILE A 118 11.59 -9.66 14.35
N GLY A 119 10.77 -10.22 15.24
CA GLY A 119 10.64 -9.75 16.62
C GLY A 119 9.79 -8.49 16.81
N THR A 120 8.68 -8.35 16.06
CA THR A 120 7.69 -7.33 16.42
C THR A 120 6.85 -7.78 17.62
N PRO A 121 6.78 -7.02 18.72
CA PRO A 121 5.88 -7.32 19.82
C PRO A 121 4.46 -6.95 19.38
N PHE A 122 3.77 -7.88 18.74
CA PHE A 122 2.34 -7.73 18.48
C PHE A 122 1.61 -7.78 19.83
N ARG A 123 1.35 -6.61 20.41
CA ARG A 123 0.31 -6.44 21.43
C ARG A 123 -1.02 -6.80 20.76
N ARG A 124 -1.54 -7.99 21.08
CA ARG A 124 -2.96 -8.31 20.91
C ARG A 124 -3.74 -7.39 21.86
N GLY A 125 -4.44 -6.41 21.30
CA GLY A 125 -5.47 -5.61 21.95
C GLY A 125 -6.74 -5.74 21.14
#